data_AF-A0A3C1WTP9-F1
#
_entry.id   AF-A0A3C1WTP9-F1
#
_cell.length_a   1.000
_cell.length_b   1.000
_cell.length_c   1.000
_cell.angle_alpha   90.00
_cell.angle_beta   90.00
_cell.angle_gamma   90.00
#
_symmetry.space_group_name_H-M   'P 1'
#
loop_
_entity.id
_entity.type
_entity.pdbx_description
1 polymer ?
#
loop_
_entity_poly.entity_id
_entity_poly.type
_entity_poly.pdbx_seq_one_letter_code
_entity_poly.pdbx_strand_id
1 'polypeptide(L)'
;FEQGRNELHIGPDFFDNIVTKNKDLPESAKRDLAISMITLKYTQSNSVCYVKNGQAIGIGAGQQSRIHCTRLAGSKADNWWLRQCPKVLELPFKDDVHRADRDNAIDLYIGDEYEDLLADGSWQNVFTVKPDVFTKEEKRAWLDKNTDVTLGSDAFFPFG
;
A
#
# COMPACT_ATOMS: atom_id res chain seq x y z
N PHE A 1 16.87 -5.96 -33.22
CA PHE A 1 17.29 -5.13 -32.07
C PHE A 1 17.53 -6.05 -30.90
N GLU A 2 18.68 -5.94 -30.27
CA GLU A 2 19.03 -6.64 -29.02
C GLU A 2 19.60 -5.62 -28.03
N GLN A 3 19.49 -5.90 -26.74
CA GLN A 3 20.01 -5.06 -25.66
C GLN A 3 20.61 -5.93 -24.57
N GLY A 4 21.56 -5.39 -23.80
CA GLY A 4 22.09 -6.02 -22.60
C GLY A 4 21.03 -6.13 -21.49
N ARG A 5 21.33 -6.95 -20.47
CA ARG A 5 20.48 -7.08 -19.27
C ARG A 5 20.70 -5.91 -18.32
N ASN A 6 19.71 -5.65 -17.47
CA ASN A 6 19.82 -4.67 -16.40
C ASN A 6 20.57 -5.27 -15.19
N GLU A 7 21.88 -5.05 -15.14
CA GLU A 7 22.78 -5.51 -14.07
C GLU A 7 22.96 -4.47 -12.94
N LEU A 8 22.01 -3.53 -12.77
CA LEU A 8 22.10 -2.51 -11.72
C LEU A 8 22.20 -3.16 -10.33
N HIS A 9 23.26 -2.80 -9.59
CA HIS A 9 23.50 -3.23 -8.21
C HIS A 9 22.88 -2.23 -7.23
N ILE A 10 22.06 -2.72 -6.31
CA ILE A 10 21.41 -1.92 -5.27
C ILE A 10 22.07 -2.30 -3.94
N GLY A 11 23.17 -1.62 -3.63
CA GLY A 11 23.99 -1.84 -2.43
C GLY A 11 23.88 -0.71 -1.40
N PRO A 12 24.65 -0.77 -0.30
CA PRO A 12 24.65 0.25 0.75
C PRO A 12 24.96 1.67 0.24
N ASP A 13 25.82 1.78 -0.77
CA ASP A 13 26.28 3.01 -1.41
C ASP A 13 25.24 3.64 -2.34
N PHE A 14 24.20 2.89 -2.72
CA PHE A 14 23.18 3.34 -3.68
C PHE A 14 22.41 4.59 -3.20
N PHE A 15 22.37 4.84 -1.89
CA PHE A 15 21.61 5.92 -1.26
C PHE A 15 22.47 7.06 -0.70
N ASP A 16 23.76 7.12 -1.04
CA ASP A 16 24.69 8.11 -0.47
C ASP A 16 24.41 9.55 -0.93
N ASN A 17 23.80 9.72 -2.11
CA ASN A 17 23.46 11.05 -2.64
C ASN A 17 22.15 11.59 -2.07
N ILE A 18 22.18 12.06 -0.81
CA ILE A 18 21.02 12.69 -0.16
C ILE A 18 20.99 14.18 -0.50
N VAL A 19 19.93 14.65 -1.18
CA VAL A 19 19.82 16.04 -1.66
C VAL A 19 19.03 16.98 -0.74
N THR A 20 18.33 16.45 0.27
CA THR A 20 17.57 17.23 1.27
C THR A 20 18.49 17.95 2.27
N LYS A 21 17.95 18.94 3.02
CA LYS A 21 18.72 19.61 4.10
C LYS A 21 19.12 18.64 5.20
N ASN A 22 18.18 17.78 5.61
CA ASN A 22 18.47 16.68 6.53
C ASN A 22 19.19 15.56 5.76
N LYS A 23 20.36 15.16 6.24
CA LYS A 23 21.19 14.08 5.67
C LYS A 23 21.12 12.79 6.47
N ASP A 24 20.40 12.79 7.60
CA ASP A 24 20.25 11.61 8.43
C ASP A 24 19.24 10.66 7.78
N LEU A 25 19.74 9.52 7.31
CA LEU A 25 18.93 8.45 6.73
C LEU A 25 19.01 7.21 7.62
N PRO A 26 17.96 6.91 8.42
CA PRO A 26 17.95 5.75 9.32
C PRO A 26 18.15 4.44 8.56
N GLU A 27 18.80 3.45 9.19
CA GLU A 27 19.04 2.13 8.59
C GLU A 27 17.75 1.40 8.20
N SER A 28 16.66 1.61 8.95
CA SER A 28 15.33 1.10 8.58
C SER A 28 14.83 1.68 7.26
N ALA A 29 15.03 2.98 7.04
CA ALA A 29 14.67 3.65 5.78
C ALA A 29 15.59 3.22 4.63
N LYS A 30 16.89 3.03 4.86
CA LYS A 30 17.81 2.47 3.84
C LYS A 30 17.38 1.08 3.38
N ARG A 31 17.01 0.20 4.32
CA ARG A 31 16.46 -1.13 4.01
C ARG A 31 15.19 -1.01 3.17
N ASP A 32 14.26 -0.17 3.59
CA ASP A 32 12.97 -0.01 2.90
C ASP A 32 13.16 0.62 1.50
N LEU A 33 14.12 1.53 1.33
CA LEU A 33 14.51 2.08 0.04
C LEU A 33 15.11 1.00 -0.86
N ALA A 34 16.02 0.17 -0.35
CA ALA A 34 16.60 -0.95 -1.10
C ALA A 34 15.51 -1.91 -1.61
N ILE A 35 14.56 -2.27 -0.75
CA ILE A 35 13.41 -3.11 -1.13
C ILE A 35 12.59 -2.43 -2.22
N SER A 36 12.29 -1.13 -2.08
CA SER A 36 11.53 -0.40 -3.11
C SER A 36 12.24 -0.45 -4.47
N MET A 37 13.56 -0.22 -4.52
CA MET A 37 14.31 -0.21 -5.77
C MET A 37 14.44 -1.61 -6.39
N ILE A 38 14.62 -2.65 -5.58
CA ILE A 38 14.66 -4.04 -6.05
C ILE A 38 13.28 -4.42 -6.62
N THR A 39 12.19 -4.11 -5.91
CA THR A 39 10.83 -4.36 -6.39
C THR A 39 10.58 -3.66 -7.72
N LEU A 40 10.95 -2.39 -7.84
CA LEU A 40 10.73 -1.59 -9.05
C LEU A 40 11.59 -2.04 -10.24
N LYS A 41 12.82 -2.50 -10.00
CA LYS A 41 13.70 -3.08 -11.03
C LYS A 41 13.03 -4.24 -11.78
N TYR A 42 12.15 -4.99 -11.13
CA TYR A 42 11.46 -6.16 -11.70
C TYR A 42 9.94 -5.94 -11.90
N THR A 43 9.45 -4.70 -11.72
CA THR A 43 8.05 -4.34 -11.96
C THR A 43 7.90 -3.75 -13.37
N GLN A 44 6.82 -4.07 -14.07
CA GLN A 44 6.53 -3.49 -15.39
C GLN A 44 6.39 -1.95 -15.28
N SER A 45 7.19 -1.22 -16.06
CA SER A 45 7.20 0.24 -16.05
C SER A 45 5.93 0.86 -16.66
N ASN A 46 5.56 2.09 -16.28
CA ASN A 46 6.15 2.86 -15.18
C ASN A 46 5.65 2.35 -13.82
N SER A 47 6.54 2.35 -12.83
CA SER A 47 6.29 1.77 -11.52
C SER A 47 6.69 2.68 -10.35
N VAL A 48 5.90 2.62 -9.27
CA VAL A 48 6.10 3.33 -8.00
C VAL A 48 5.80 2.35 -6.86
N CYS A 49 6.61 2.38 -5.80
CA CYS A 49 6.48 1.45 -4.68
C CYS A 49 6.53 2.19 -3.35
N TYR A 50 5.56 1.92 -2.48
CA TYR A 50 5.55 2.30 -1.08
C TYR A 50 5.96 1.09 -0.24
N VAL A 51 6.89 1.30 0.70
CA VAL A 51 7.47 0.27 1.55
C VAL A 51 7.42 0.73 3.00
N LYS A 52 7.13 -0.19 3.91
CA LYS A 52 7.18 0.05 5.35
C LYS A 52 7.61 -1.23 6.06
N ASN A 53 8.46 -1.10 7.07
CA ASN A 53 8.87 -2.22 7.93
C ASN A 53 9.44 -3.42 7.16
N GLY A 54 10.17 -3.17 6.08
CA GLY A 54 10.81 -4.23 5.31
C GLY A 54 9.90 -4.96 4.33
N GLN A 55 8.73 -4.41 3.98
CA GLN A 55 7.83 -4.99 2.99
C GLN A 55 7.17 -3.92 2.11
N ALA A 56 6.91 -4.27 0.85
CA ALA A 56 6.09 -3.44 -0.03
C ALA A 56 4.65 -3.44 0.47
N ILE A 57 4.08 -2.25 0.66
CA ILE A 57 2.71 -2.03 1.12
C ILE A 57 1.81 -1.48 0.00
N GLY A 58 2.40 -0.93 -1.06
CA GLY A 58 1.67 -0.48 -2.24
C GLY A 58 2.56 -0.45 -3.47
N ILE A 59 2.12 -1.04 -4.58
CA ILE A 59 2.87 -1.10 -5.83
C ILE A 59 1.97 -0.70 -7.00
N GLY A 60 2.39 0.33 -7.74
CA GLY A 60 1.86 0.71 -9.04
C GLY A 60 2.72 0.12 -10.15
N ALA A 61 2.10 -0.43 -11.18
CA ALA A 61 2.78 -1.08 -12.30
C ALA A 61 2.06 -0.79 -13.63
N GLY A 62 2.80 -0.74 -14.72
CA GLY A 62 2.27 -0.61 -16.09
C GLY A 62 1.56 0.70 -16.38
N GLN A 63 1.76 1.74 -15.54
CA GLN A 63 1.07 3.01 -15.71
C GLN A 63 1.83 3.89 -16.71
N GLN A 64 1.10 4.75 -17.43
CA GLN A 64 1.70 5.70 -18.38
C GLN A 64 2.07 7.03 -17.73
N SER A 65 1.26 7.49 -16.78
CA SER A 65 1.46 8.75 -16.05
C SER A 65 2.11 8.50 -14.69
N ARG A 66 3.19 9.24 -14.40
CA ARG A 66 3.92 9.11 -13.12
C ARG A 66 3.03 9.42 -11.92
N ILE A 67 2.27 10.51 -11.97
CA ILE A 67 1.35 10.89 -10.88
C ILE A 67 0.22 9.88 -10.70
N HIS A 68 -0.28 9.28 -11.79
CA HIS A 68 -1.28 8.21 -11.69
C HIS A 68 -0.69 6.96 -11.06
N CYS A 69 0.55 6.61 -11.40
CA CYS A 69 1.27 5.50 -10.78
C CYS A 69 1.47 5.74 -9.27
N THR A 70 1.88 6.95 -8.88
CA THR A 70 2.00 7.34 -7.47
C THR A 70 0.67 7.22 -6.73
N ARG A 71 -0.42 7.75 -7.28
CA ARG A 71 -1.76 7.65 -6.67
C ARG A 71 -2.25 6.21 -6.54
N LEU A 72 -2.04 5.39 -7.57
CA LEU A 72 -2.41 3.97 -7.57
C LEU A 72 -1.61 3.17 -6.54
N ALA A 73 -0.31 3.40 -6.45
CA ALA A 73 0.52 2.75 -5.45
C ALA A 73 0.15 3.22 -4.03
N GLY A 74 -0.14 4.51 -3.87
CA GLY A 74 -0.57 5.13 -2.62
C GLY A 74 -1.90 4.58 -2.12
N SER A 75 -2.92 4.44 -2.97
CA SER A 75 -4.22 3.88 -2.57
C SER A 75 -4.11 2.43 -2.09
N LYS A 76 -3.20 1.63 -2.69
CA LYS A 76 -2.90 0.28 -2.19
C LYS A 76 -2.25 0.31 -0.81
N ALA A 77 -1.31 1.24 -0.58
CA ALA A 77 -0.67 1.42 0.73
C ALA A 77 -1.68 1.89 1.79
N ASP A 78 -2.61 2.77 1.42
CA ASP A 78 -3.70 3.21 2.28
C ASP A 78 -4.61 2.03 2.67
N ASN A 79 -5.03 1.21 1.70
CA ASN A 79 -5.84 0.02 1.97
C ASN A 79 -5.09 -0.96 2.88
N TRP A 80 -3.81 -1.21 2.64
CA TRP A 80 -2.98 -2.05 3.51
C TRP A 80 -2.97 -1.54 4.96
N TRP A 81 -2.88 -0.21 5.16
CA TRP A 81 -2.87 0.40 6.48
C TRP A 81 -4.24 0.39 7.15
N LEU A 82 -5.32 0.63 6.40
CA LEU A 82 -6.71 0.54 6.89
C LEU A 82 -7.03 -0.85 7.42
N ARG A 83 -6.49 -1.91 6.80
CA ARG A 83 -6.62 -3.29 7.30
C ARG A 83 -6.01 -3.51 8.69
N GLN A 84 -5.14 -2.62 9.15
CA GLN A 84 -4.55 -2.66 10.50
C GLN A 84 -5.37 -1.88 11.53
N CYS A 85 -6.46 -1.20 11.13
CA CYS A 85 -7.31 -0.45 12.04
C CYS A 85 -8.02 -1.41 13.02
N PRO A 86 -8.09 -1.11 14.33
CA PRO A 86 -8.83 -1.93 15.30
C PRO A 86 -10.26 -2.24 14.85
N LYS A 87 -10.96 -1.26 14.27
CA LYS A 87 -12.32 -1.41 13.73
C LYS A 87 -12.41 -2.49 12.63
N VAL A 88 -11.34 -2.72 11.88
CA VAL A 88 -11.26 -3.77 10.84
C VAL A 88 -10.81 -5.11 11.43
N LEU A 89 -9.83 -5.08 12.35
CA LEU A 89 -9.32 -6.28 13.03
C LEU A 89 -10.37 -6.95 13.93
N GLU A 90 -11.29 -6.15 14.48
CA GLU A 90 -12.36 -6.58 15.39
C GLU A 90 -13.69 -6.87 14.67
N LEU A 91 -13.69 -6.93 13.33
CA LEU A 91 -14.90 -7.24 12.57
C LEU A 91 -15.53 -8.56 13.04
N PRO A 92 -16.84 -8.59 13.35
CA PRO A 92 -17.49 -9.71 14.00
C PRO A 92 -17.86 -10.81 12.98
N PHE A 93 -16.87 -11.42 12.36
CA PHE A 93 -17.08 -12.52 11.41
C PHE A 93 -17.76 -13.73 12.08
N LYS A 94 -18.63 -14.42 11.33
CA LYS A 94 -19.10 -15.74 11.75
C LYS A 94 -17.99 -16.78 11.66
N ASP A 95 -18.06 -17.80 12.51
CA ASP A 95 -17.04 -18.86 12.60
C ASP A 95 -16.94 -19.72 11.34
N ASP A 96 -18.03 -19.85 10.58
CA ASP A 96 -18.12 -20.66 9.36
C ASP A 96 -17.65 -19.96 8.08
N VAL A 97 -17.31 -18.67 8.15
CA VAL A 97 -16.83 -17.90 6.98
C VAL A 97 -15.39 -18.25 6.65
N HIS A 98 -15.15 -18.74 5.43
CA HIS A 98 -13.83 -19.09 4.94
C HIS A 98 -12.90 -17.87 4.82
N ARG A 99 -11.60 -18.12 4.90
CA ARG A 99 -10.58 -17.06 4.87
C ARG A 99 -10.67 -16.14 3.66
N ALA A 100 -10.89 -16.70 2.46
CA ALA A 100 -11.01 -15.91 1.23
C ALA A 100 -12.21 -14.95 1.28
N ASP A 101 -13.34 -15.40 1.83
CA ASP A 101 -14.54 -14.58 1.97
C ASP A 101 -14.36 -13.48 3.03
N ARG A 102 -13.63 -13.78 4.11
CA ARG A 102 -13.22 -12.77 5.09
C ARG A 102 -12.35 -11.69 4.45
N ASP A 103 -11.34 -12.08 3.67
CA ASP A 103 -10.46 -11.15 2.97
C ASP A 103 -11.25 -10.25 2.00
N ASN A 104 -12.15 -10.83 1.19
CA ASN A 104 -13.02 -10.07 0.29
C ASN A 104 -13.95 -9.11 1.04
N ALA A 105 -14.56 -9.55 2.14
CA ALA A 105 -15.42 -8.72 2.97
C ALA A 105 -14.65 -7.55 3.61
N ILE A 106 -13.40 -7.76 4.04
CA ILE A 106 -12.54 -6.69 4.54
C ILE A 106 -12.28 -5.67 3.44
N ASP A 107 -11.91 -6.12 2.24
CA ASP A 107 -11.60 -5.23 1.11
C ASP A 107 -12.85 -4.41 0.68
N LEU A 108 -14.04 -5.01 0.67
CA LEU A 108 -15.31 -4.31 0.44
C LEU A 108 -15.63 -3.31 1.56
N TYR A 109 -15.45 -3.71 2.82
CA TYR A 109 -15.75 -2.87 3.99
C TYR A 109 -14.87 -1.61 4.06
N ILE A 110 -13.58 -1.73 3.73
CA ILE A 110 -12.67 -0.57 3.68
C ILE A 110 -12.82 0.23 2.37
N GLY A 111 -13.36 -0.38 1.32
CA GLY A 111 -13.59 0.25 0.02
C GLY A 111 -14.77 1.22 0.00
N ASP A 112 -15.14 1.63 -1.21
CA ASP A 112 -16.30 2.49 -1.48
C ASP A 112 -17.60 1.68 -1.69
N GLU A 113 -17.49 0.35 -1.83
CA GLU A 113 -18.61 -0.60 -2.07
C GLU A 113 -19.10 -1.27 -0.78
N TYR A 114 -18.85 -0.65 0.38
CA TYR A 114 -19.23 -1.22 1.68
C TYR A 114 -20.76 -1.34 1.85
N GLU A 115 -21.54 -0.54 1.11
CA GLU A 115 -23.01 -0.53 1.21
C GLU A 115 -23.61 -1.88 0.78
N ASP A 116 -23.07 -2.50 -0.27
CA ASP A 116 -23.52 -3.81 -0.77
C ASP A 116 -23.23 -4.93 0.24
N LEU A 117 -22.07 -4.86 0.89
CA LEU A 117 -21.69 -5.78 1.96
C LEU A 117 -22.58 -5.59 3.19
N LEU A 118 -22.90 -4.34 3.55
CA LEU A 118 -23.68 -3.99 4.74
C LEU A 118 -25.21 -3.99 4.50
N ALA A 119 -25.67 -4.28 3.29
CA ALA A 119 -27.08 -4.37 2.94
C ALA A 119 -27.77 -5.53 3.68
N ASP A 120 -29.06 -5.37 3.96
CA ASP A 120 -29.86 -6.40 4.61
C ASP A 120 -29.99 -7.63 3.70
N GLY A 121 -29.68 -8.80 4.25
CA GLY A 121 -29.56 -10.05 3.52
C GLY A 121 -28.13 -10.39 3.10
N SER A 122 -27.23 -9.41 3.00
CA SER A 122 -25.81 -9.61 2.66
C SER A 122 -24.95 -9.78 3.91
N TRP A 123 -24.98 -8.79 4.81
CA TRP A 123 -24.08 -8.78 5.97
C TRP A 123 -24.31 -9.97 6.89
N GLN A 124 -25.55 -10.45 6.98
CA GLN A 124 -25.93 -11.61 7.79
C GLN A 124 -25.26 -12.90 7.32
N ASN A 125 -24.75 -12.97 6.09
CA ASN A 125 -24.01 -14.15 5.61
C ASN A 125 -22.56 -14.16 6.12
N VAL A 126 -22.04 -12.99 6.51
CA VAL A 126 -20.61 -12.80 6.80
C VAL A 126 -20.35 -12.47 8.27
N PHE A 127 -21.22 -11.67 8.89
CA PHE A 127 -21.03 -11.14 10.24
C PHE A 127 -22.10 -11.65 11.21
N THR A 128 -21.75 -11.76 12.49
CA THR A 128 -22.70 -12.08 13.57
C THR A 128 -23.57 -10.88 13.93
N VAL A 129 -23.02 -9.67 13.82
CA VAL A 129 -23.70 -8.38 14.02
C VAL A 129 -23.28 -7.45 12.89
N LYS A 130 -24.21 -6.61 12.40
CA LYS A 130 -23.92 -5.62 11.37
C LYS A 130 -22.83 -4.66 11.86
N PRO A 131 -21.66 -4.60 11.21
CA PRO A 131 -20.63 -3.63 11.56
C PRO A 131 -21.10 -2.20 11.27
N ASP A 132 -20.70 -1.25 12.11
CA ASP A 132 -20.86 0.17 11.80
C ASP A 132 -20.04 0.55 10.57
N VAL A 133 -20.51 1.54 9.81
CA VAL A 133 -19.78 2.06 8.64
C VAL A 133 -18.42 2.60 9.10
N PHE A 134 -17.35 2.27 8.37
CA PHE A 134 -16.04 2.89 8.55
C PHE A 134 -16.03 4.20 7.76
N THR A 135 -16.31 5.33 8.43
CA THR A 135 -16.56 6.59 7.73
C THR A 135 -15.30 7.17 7.10
N LYS A 136 -15.45 8.10 6.16
CA LYS A 136 -14.31 8.76 5.50
C LYS A 136 -13.43 9.50 6.52
N GLU A 137 -14.04 10.11 7.53
CA GLU A 137 -13.36 10.85 8.59
C GLU A 137 -12.55 9.90 9.49
N GLU A 138 -13.13 8.76 9.87
CA GLU A 138 -12.43 7.73 10.65
C GLU A 138 -11.27 7.12 9.84
N LYS A 139 -11.51 6.78 8.57
CA LYS A 139 -10.46 6.30 7.64
C LYS A 139 -9.33 7.31 7.55
N ARG A 140 -9.65 8.59 7.36
CA ARG A 140 -8.65 9.66 7.29
C ARG A 140 -7.85 9.79 8.58
N ALA A 141 -8.53 9.82 9.73
CA ALA A 141 -7.88 9.91 11.04
C ALA A 141 -6.95 8.71 11.32
N TRP A 142 -7.26 7.54 10.78
CA TRP A 142 -6.36 6.37 10.86
C TRP A 142 -5.18 6.47 9.90
N LEU A 143 -5.42 6.89 8.65
CA LEU A 143 -4.38 7.08 7.64
C LEU A 143 -3.34 8.13 8.05
N ASP A 144 -3.77 9.20 8.74
CA ASP A 144 -2.87 10.25 9.26
C ASP A 144 -1.85 9.73 10.28
N LYS A 145 -2.08 8.54 10.87
CA LYS A 145 -1.13 7.88 11.79
C LYS A 145 -0.06 7.07 11.06
N ASN A 146 -0.13 6.94 9.73
CA ASN A 146 0.83 6.15 8.96
C ASN A 146 2.13 6.92 8.71
N THR A 147 3.06 6.85 9.66
CA THR A 147 4.40 7.47 9.57
C THR A 147 5.45 6.50 9.02
N ASP A 148 6.66 6.98 8.77
CA ASP A 148 7.83 6.12 8.48
C ASP A 148 7.64 5.22 7.24
N VAL A 149 6.90 5.72 6.25
CA VAL A 149 6.73 5.07 4.94
C VAL A 149 7.80 5.56 3.99
N THR A 150 8.42 4.62 3.29
CA THR A 150 9.38 4.89 2.23
C THR A 150 8.71 4.81 0.86
N LEU A 151 9.09 5.71 -0.05
CA LEU A 151 8.64 5.70 -1.45
C LEU A 151 9.84 5.55 -2.39
N GLY A 152 9.69 4.69 -3.40
CA GLY A 152 10.60 4.56 -4.53
C GLY A 152 9.87 4.75 -5.87
N SER A 153 10.60 5.18 -6.90
CA SER A 153 10.10 5.35 -8.27
C SER A 153 11.14 4.89 -9.28
N ASP A 154 10.72 4.19 -10.34
CA ASP A 154 11.63 3.70 -11.39
C ASP A 154 12.17 4.79 -12.33
N ALA A 155 11.62 6.01 -12.25
CA ALA A 155 12.16 7.20 -12.91
C ALA A 155 11.92 8.46 -12.06
N PHE A 156 12.48 9.60 -12.50
CA PHE A 156 12.36 10.88 -11.81
C PHE A 156 10.90 11.37 -11.68
N PHE A 157 10.64 12.20 -10.66
CA PHE A 157 9.37 12.91 -10.52
C PHE A 157 9.39 14.23 -11.33
N PRO A 158 8.42 14.46 -12.22
CA PRO A 158 8.41 15.66 -13.06
C PRO A 158 7.99 16.93 -12.31
N PHE A 159 7.32 16.80 -11.16
CA PHE A 159 6.77 17.90 -10.35
C PHE A 159 6.90 17.55 -8.86
N GLY A 160 6.93 18.56 -7.99
CA GLY A 160 7.04 18.44 -6.53
C GLY A 160 6.18 19.44 -5.80
#